data_AF-A0A814YD77-F1
#
_entry.id   AF-A0A814YD77-F1
#
_cell.length_a   1.000
_cell.length_b   1.000
_cell.length_c   1.000
_cell.angle_alpha   90.00
_cell.angle_beta   90.00
_cell.angle_gamma   90.00
#
_symmetry.space_group_name_H-M   'P 1'
#
loop_
_entity.id
_entity.type
_entity.pdbx_description
1 polymer ?
#
loop_
_entity_poly.entity_id
_entity_poly.type
_entity_poly.pdbx_seq_one_letter_code
_entity_poly.pdbx_strand_id
1 'polypeptide(L)'
;HQDLLKLCGVLNVPPPIDDDHFSRTITHILPVFESHKLNSMKNALEEARSESNKRKFTVSGYGTWQKRGFSSLHGIVEIMSTGSSAKVLDLERLSKSCSIFTGALSSKHSNPTKYEEIKNKHKCSMEAEGIYRLFSRSERMYNV
;
A
#
# COMPACT_ATOMS: atom_id res chain seq x y z
N HIS A 1 -16.79 20.14 -14.14
CA HIS A 1 -16.52 20.77 -12.82
C HIS A 1 -17.77 21.42 -12.19
N GLN A 2 -18.55 22.23 -12.93
CA GLN A 2 -19.71 22.92 -12.35
C GLN A 2 -20.80 22.00 -11.79
N ASP A 3 -21.11 20.87 -12.44
CA ASP A 3 -22.17 19.98 -11.94
C ASP A 3 -21.78 19.25 -10.65
N LEU A 4 -20.49 18.96 -10.49
CA LEU A 4 -19.96 18.39 -9.26
C LEU A 4 -19.99 19.40 -8.10
N LEU A 5 -19.71 20.68 -8.38
CA LEU A 5 -19.84 21.76 -7.39
C LEU A 5 -21.30 21.94 -6.96
N LYS A 6 -22.24 21.89 -7.91
CA LYS A 6 -23.68 21.92 -7.62
C LYS A 6 -24.10 20.73 -6.75
N LEU A 7 -23.65 19.52 -7.08
CA LEU A 7 -23.92 18.33 -6.29
C LEU A 7 -23.36 18.45 -4.87
N CYS A 8 -22.12 18.90 -4.71
CA CYS A 8 -21.52 19.15 -3.39
C CYS A 8 -22.33 20.17 -2.59
N GLY A 9 -22.79 21.25 -3.23
CA GLY A 9 -23.68 22.24 -2.61
C GLY A 9 -25.02 21.64 -2.14
N VAL A 10 -25.66 20.80 -2.96
CA VAL A 10 -26.91 20.10 -2.59
C VAL A 10 -26.69 19.15 -1.41
N LEU A 11 -25.56 18.44 -1.39
CA LEU A 11 -25.21 17.50 -0.32
C LEU A 11 -24.62 18.19 0.91
N ASN A 12 -24.42 19.51 0.87
CA ASN A 12 -23.75 20.29 1.90
C ASN A 12 -22.36 19.72 2.29
N VAL A 13 -21.61 19.25 1.29
CA VAL A 13 -20.23 18.76 1.45
C VAL A 13 -19.25 19.73 0.77
N PRO A 14 -18.00 19.82 1.24
CA PRO A 14 -17.01 20.67 0.62
C PRO A 14 -16.80 20.30 -0.86
N PRO A 15 -16.52 21.28 -1.73
CA PRO A 15 -16.20 21.01 -3.12
C PRO A 15 -14.91 20.20 -3.23
N PRO A 16 -14.71 19.47 -4.35
CA PRO A 16 -13.46 18.77 -4.59
C PRO A 16 -12.29 19.75 -4.53
N ILE A 17 -11.22 19.33 -3.85
CA ILE A 17 -9.97 20.07 -3.80
C ILE A 17 -9.41 20.13 -5.23
N ASP A 18 -8.92 21.30 -5.63
CA ASP A 18 -8.23 21.46 -6.90
C ASP A 18 -6.86 20.77 -6.87
N ASP A 19 -6.39 20.28 -8.02
CA ASP A 19 -5.13 19.56 -8.14
C ASP A 19 -3.91 20.36 -7.66
N ASP A 20 -3.87 21.70 -7.84
CA ASP A 20 -2.80 22.56 -7.34
C ASP A 20 -2.80 22.61 -5.80
N HIS A 21 -3.96 22.86 -5.19
CA HIS A 21 -4.09 22.83 -3.73
C HIS A 21 -3.71 21.47 -3.14
N PHE A 22 -4.17 20.37 -3.76
CA PHE A 22 -3.79 19.03 -3.33
C PHE A 22 -2.28 18.81 -3.43
N SER A 23 -1.68 19.16 -4.57
CA SER A 23 -0.26 18.98 -4.83
C SER A 23 0.59 19.77 -3.83
N ARG A 24 0.28 21.05 -3.63
CA ARG A 24 0.96 21.91 -2.65
C ARG A 24 0.87 21.34 -1.24
N THR A 25 -0.32 20.88 -0.84
CA THR A 25 -0.52 20.29 0.49
C THR A 25 0.35 19.04 0.66
N ILE A 26 0.33 18.13 -0.31
CA ILE A 26 1.14 16.90 -0.28
C ILE A 26 2.63 17.22 -0.27
N THR A 27 3.11 18.22 -1.02
CA THR A 27 4.53 18.60 -1.04
C THR A 27 5.04 19.04 0.34
N HIS A 28 4.21 19.66 1.17
CA HIS A 28 4.63 20.07 2.52
C HIS A 28 4.46 18.95 3.55
N ILE A 29 3.39 18.17 3.45
CA ILE A 29 3.05 17.13 4.43
C ILE A 29 3.92 15.88 4.24
N LEU A 30 4.12 15.45 2.99
CA LEU A 30 4.78 14.18 2.70
C LEU A 30 6.20 14.08 3.29
N PRO A 31 7.09 15.09 3.16
CA PRO A 31 8.44 14.99 3.73
C PRO A 31 8.43 14.84 5.27
N VAL A 32 7.50 15.52 5.95
CA VAL A 32 7.37 15.44 7.41
C VAL A 32 6.95 14.03 7.82
N PHE A 33 5.95 13.47 7.13
CA PHE A 33 5.50 12.09 7.38
C PHE A 33 6.57 11.06 7.03
N GLU A 34 7.31 11.24 5.94
CA GLU A 34 8.40 10.34 5.56
C GLU A 34 9.54 10.36 6.58
N SER A 35 9.93 11.55 7.06
CA SER A 35 10.92 11.68 8.13
C SER A 35 10.43 11.03 9.42
N HIS A 36 9.18 11.25 9.81
CA HIS A 36 8.61 10.65 11.01
C HIS A 36 8.53 9.12 10.89
N LYS A 37 8.09 8.61 9.73
CA LYS A 37 8.06 7.17 9.42
C LYS A 37 9.45 6.55 9.58
N LEU A 38 10.49 7.15 8.99
CA LEU A 38 11.86 6.63 9.09
C LEU A 38 12.36 6.61 10.54
N ASN A 39 12.09 7.66 11.32
CA ASN A 39 12.49 7.72 12.72
C ASN A 39 11.71 6.68 13.56
N SER A 40 10.41 6.54 13.34
CA SER A 40 9.57 5.56 14.03
C SER A 40 10.04 4.13 13.76
N MET A 41 10.36 3.79 12.51
CA MET A 41 10.83 2.45 12.13
C MET A 41 12.23 2.15 12.69
N LYS A 42 13.12 3.14 12.74
CA LYS A 42 14.43 3.01 13.41
C LYS A 42 14.28 2.74 14.90
N ASN A 43 13.41 3.49 15.59
CA ASN A 43 13.16 3.28 17.01
C ASN A 43 12.57 1.89 17.27
N ALA A 44 11.60 1.47 16.45
CA ALA A 44 11.01 0.13 16.53
C ALA A 44 12.06 -0.99 16.37
N LEU A 45 13.04 -0.80 15.49
CA LEU A 45 14.14 -1.73 15.30
C LEU A 45 15.05 -1.84 16.54
N GLU A 46 15.45 -0.71 17.12
CA GLU A 46 16.29 -0.68 18.33
C GLU A 46 15.56 -1.30 19.53
N GLU A 47 14.26 -1.02 19.68
CA GLU A 47 13.45 -1.64 20.72
C GLU A 47 13.34 -3.16 20.52
N ALA A 48 13.06 -3.63 19.30
CA ALA A 48 13.02 -5.07 19.00
C ALA A 48 14.37 -5.78 19.23
N ARG A 49 15.48 -5.08 18.98
CA ARG A 49 16.83 -5.57 19.28
C ARG A 49 17.09 -5.66 20.79
N SER A 50 16.63 -4.68 21.55
CA SER A 50 16.75 -4.68 23.01
C SER A 50 15.93 -5.81 23.66
N GLU A 51 14.70 -6.05 23.18
CA GLU A 51 13.80 -7.10 23.68
C GLU A 51 14.33 -8.51 23.41
N SER A 52 14.93 -8.73 22.23
CA SER A 52 15.43 -10.05 21.84
C SER A 52 16.80 -10.40 22.43
N ASN A 53 17.53 -9.42 22.98
CA ASN A 53 18.94 -9.50 23.40
C ASN A 53 19.85 -10.20 22.37
N LYS A 54 19.48 -10.11 21.08
CA LYS A 54 20.13 -10.81 19.97
C LYS A 54 20.32 -9.85 18.80
N ARG A 55 21.42 -10.02 18.08
CA ARG A 55 21.68 -9.28 16.84
C ARG A 55 20.79 -9.77 15.67
N LYS A 56 20.23 -10.98 15.78
CA LYS A 56 19.35 -11.60 14.80
C LYS A 56 18.04 -11.97 15.48
N PHE A 57 16.94 -11.57 14.89
CA PHE A 57 15.60 -11.90 15.36
C PHE A 57 14.71 -12.23 14.17
N THR A 58 13.68 -13.03 14.43
CA THR A 58 12.72 -13.44 13.41
C THR A 58 11.77 -12.29 13.12
N VAL A 59 11.41 -12.15 11.85
CA VAL A 59 10.41 -11.18 11.40
C VAL A 59 9.26 -11.90 10.72
N SER A 60 8.09 -11.28 10.77
CA SER A 60 6.91 -11.70 10.02
C SER A 60 6.60 -10.67 8.93
N GLY A 61 6.18 -11.13 7.77
CA GLY A 61 5.77 -10.28 6.65
C GLY A 61 4.29 -10.38 6.39
N TYR A 62 3.60 -9.25 6.25
CA TYR A 62 2.16 -9.20 5.99
C TYR A 62 1.82 -8.20 4.88
N GLY A 63 0.97 -8.61 3.93
CA GLY A 63 0.42 -7.74 2.91
C GLY A 63 -1.07 -7.46 3.07
N THR A 64 -1.48 -6.18 3.04
CA THR A 64 -2.89 -5.77 2.99
C THR A 64 -3.20 -5.08 1.66
N TRP A 65 -4.27 -5.51 1.01
CA TRP A 65 -4.62 -5.09 -0.36
C TRP A 65 -6.07 -4.60 -0.47
N GLN A 66 -6.24 -3.46 -1.12
CA GLN A 66 -7.54 -2.91 -1.51
C GLN A 66 -7.64 -2.85 -3.05
N LYS A 67 -8.76 -3.33 -3.58
CA LYS A 67 -9.09 -3.12 -5.00
C LYS A 67 -9.57 -1.68 -5.21
N ARG A 68 -8.92 -0.96 -6.12
CA ARG A 68 -9.38 0.34 -6.64
C ARG A 68 -10.01 0.10 -8.01
N GLY A 69 -11.34 0.11 -8.06
CA GLY A 69 -12.07 -0.32 -9.25
C GLY A 69 -11.91 -1.82 -9.50
N PHE A 70 -12.07 -2.24 -10.76
CA PHE A 70 -12.06 -3.67 -11.12
C PHE A 70 -10.65 -4.25 -11.26
N SER A 71 -9.74 -3.50 -11.90
CA SER A 71 -8.43 -4.02 -12.33
C SER A 71 -7.25 -3.57 -11.49
N SER A 72 -7.38 -2.51 -10.68
CA SER A 72 -6.23 -1.97 -9.96
C SER A 72 -6.19 -2.46 -8.52
N LEU A 73 -5.02 -2.92 -8.08
CA LEU A 73 -4.74 -3.34 -6.72
C LEU A 73 -3.77 -2.33 -6.09
N HIS A 74 -4.14 -1.81 -4.93
CA HIS A 74 -3.31 -0.90 -4.14
C HIS A 74 -3.19 -1.47 -2.75
N GLY A 75 -2.02 -1.40 -2.16
CA GLY A 75 -1.84 -1.93 -0.82
C GLY A 75 -0.48 -1.65 -0.26
N ILE A 76 -0.24 -2.27 0.89
CA ILE A 76 1.00 -2.19 1.63
C ILE A 76 1.48 -3.59 1.95
N VAL A 77 2.79 -3.75 2.00
CA VAL A 77 3.45 -4.90 2.60
C VAL A 77 4.32 -4.38 3.73
N GLU A 78 4.24 -5.01 4.90
CA GLU A 78 5.00 -4.64 6.09
C GLU A 78 5.80 -5.83 6.61
N ILE A 79 6.94 -5.53 7.23
CA ILE A 79 7.74 -6.47 8.01
C ILE A 79 7.64 -6.05 9.48
N MET A 80 7.31 -7.00 10.34
CA MET A 80 7.10 -6.79 11.76
C MET A 80 8.00 -7.69 12.62
N SER A 81 8.36 -7.22 13.81
CA SER A 81 9.01 -8.07 14.82
C SER A 81 8.04 -9.15 15.33
N THR A 82 8.56 -10.35 15.65
CA THR A 82 7.76 -11.45 16.22
C THR A 82 7.77 -11.48 17.76
N GLY A 83 8.17 -10.36 18.40
CA GLY A 83 8.24 -10.24 19.86
C GLY A 83 6.87 -10.10 20.53
N SER A 84 6.87 -9.95 21.86
CA SER A 84 5.64 -9.69 22.64
C SER A 84 4.99 -8.36 22.26
N SER A 85 5.77 -7.40 21.77
CA SER A 85 5.28 -6.19 21.09
C SER A 85 5.63 -6.26 19.61
N ALA A 86 4.65 -6.66 18.78
CA ALA A 86 4.82 -6.65 17.34
C ALA A 86 4.90 -5.21 16.83
N LYS A 87 6.06 -4.84 16.29
CA LYS A 87 6.35 -3.48 15.80
C LYS A 87 6.69 -3.53 14.32
N VAL A 88 6.21 -2.55 13.56
CA VAL A 88 6.53 -2.40 12.13
C VAL A 88 7.96 -1.89 11.99
N LEU A 89 8.80 -2.69 11.33
CA LEU A 89 10.21 -2.42 11.13
C LEU A 89 10.46 -1.81 9.75
N ASP A 90 9.66 -2.21 8.78
CA ASP A 90 9.70 -1.65 7.44
C ASP A 90 8.38 -1.85 6.70
N LEU A 91 8.08 -1.00 5.71
CA LEU A 91 6.89 -1.09 4.89
C LEU A 91 7.11 -0.63 3.44
N GLU A 92 6.38 -1.22 2.51
CA GLU A 92 6.41 -0.92 1.08
C GLU A 92 4.99 -0.72 0.57
N ARG A 93 4.74 0.43 -0.06
CA ARG A 93 3.47 0.71 -0.73
C ARG A 93 3.56 0.26 -2.18
N LEU A 94 2.61 -0.55 -2.62
CA LEU A 94 2.57 -1.06 -3.98
C LEU A 94 1.24 -0.74 -4.67
N SER A 95 1.33 -0.48 -5.96
CA SER A 95 0.17 -0.33 -6.85
C SER A 95 0.45 -1.06 -8.16
N LYS A 96 -0.56 -1.79 -8.65
CA LYS A 96 -0.49 -2.52 -9.92
C LYS A 96 -1.86 -2.56 -10.57
N SER A 97 -1.88 -2.40 -11.89
CA SER A 97 -3.00 -2.82 -12.72
C SER A 97 -2.84 -4.30 -13.06
N CYS A 98 -3.88 -5.08 -12.82
CA CYS A 98 -3.91 -6.49 -13.17
C CYS A 98 -4.30 -6.62 -14.65
N SER A 99 -3.37 -7.16 -15.45
CA SER A 99 -3.59 -7.43 -16.88
C SER A 99 -4.72 -8.43 -17.12
N ILE A 100 -4.90 -9.41 -16.22
CA ILE A 100 -5.99 -10.40 -16.30
C ILE A 100 -7.35 -9.71 -16.13
N PHE A 101 -7.50 -8.84 -15.12
CA PHE A 101 -8.74 -8.08 -14.96
C PHE A 101 -8.96 -7.08 -16.10
N THR A 102 -7.89 -6.49 -16.63
CA THR A 102 -7.98 -5.58 -17.77
C THR A 102 -8.50 -6.33 -19.01
N GLY A 103 -7.94 -7.50 -19.32
CA GLY A 103 -8.40 -8.34 -20.42
C GLY A 103 -9.84 -8.86 -20.22
N ALA A 104 -10.20 -9.24 -19.00
CA ALA A 104 -11.56 -9.67 -18.67
C ALA A 104 -12.57 -8.53 -18.86
N LEU A 105 -12.21 -7.30 -18.50
CA LEU A 105 -13.07 -6.14 -18.71
C LEU A 105 -13.32 -5.89 -20.21
N SER A 106 -12.29 -6.03 -21.04
CA SER A 106 -12.40 -5.89 -22.50
C SER A 106 -13.31 -6.94 -23.14
N SER A 107 -13.42 -8.15 -22.56
CA SER A 107 -14.27 -9.22 -23.08
C SER A 107 -15.63 -9.32 -22.39
N LYS A 108 -15.97 -8.40 -21.48
CA LYS A 108 -17.19 -8.45 -20.66
C LYS A 108 -18.47 -8.65 -21.48
N HIS A 109 -18.59 -7.96 -22.61
CA HIS A 109 -19.77 -8.03 -23.47
C HIS A 109 -19.76 -9.26 -24.39
N SER A 110 -18.58 -9.72 -24.82
CA SER A 110 -18.43 -10.86 -25.73
C SER A 110 -18.49 -12.20 -25.00
N ASN A 111 -18.05 -12.27 -23.74
CA ASN A 111 -18.05 -13.49 -22.94
C ASN A 111 -18.32 -13.18 -21.46
N PRO A 112 -19.60 -12.97 -21.08
CA PRO A 112 -19.98 -12.57 -19.72
C PRO A 112 -19.72 -13.68 -18.68
N THR A 113 -19.83 -14.95 -19.07
CA THR A 113 -19.56 -16.10 -18.18
C THR A 113 -18.10 -16.09 -17.72
N LYS A 114 -17.16 -15.96 -18.67
CA LYS A 114 -15.73 -15.87 -18.35
C LYS A 114 -15.39 -14.65 -17.51
N TYR A 115 -16.06 -13.52 -17.75
CA TYR A 115 -15.90 -12.31 -16.95
C TYR A 115 -16.28 -12.55 -15.47
N GLU A 116 -17.45 -13.15 -15.21
CA GLU A 116 -17.88 -13.43 -13.84
C GLU A 116 -17.02 -14.50 -13.16
N GLU A 117 -16.56 -15.52 -13.89
CA GLU A 117 -15.60 -16.49 -13.37
C GLU A 117 -14.30 -15.85 -12.89
N ILE A 118 -13.70 -14.98 -13.71
CA ILE A 118 -12.46 -14.27 -13.38
C ILE A 118 -12.69 -13.33 -12.19
N LYS A 119 -13.79 -12.58 -12.20
CA LYS A 119 -14.17 -11.67 -11.11
C LYS A 119 -14.23 -12.36 -9.75
N ASN A 120 -14.75 -13.58 -9.71
CA ASN A 120 -14.94 -14.35 -8.48
C ASN A 120 -13.70 -15.17 -8.06
N LYS A 121 -12.96 -15.71 -9.03
CA LYS A 121 -11.85 -16.65 -8.75
C LYS A 121 -10.47 -16.01 -8.75
N HIS A 122 -10.25 -14.97 -9.54
CA HIS A 122 -8.92 -14.39 -9.69
C HIS A 122 -8.55 -13.52 -8.48
N LYS A 123 -7.49 -13.92 -7.77
CA LYS A 123 -6.86 -13.11 -6.72
C LYS A 123 -5.53 -12.58 -7.24
N CYS A 124 -5.40 -11.26 -7.25
CA CYS A 124 -4.13 -10.60 -7.49
C CYS A 124 -3.51 -10.24 -6.14
N SER A 125 -2.24 -10.58 -5.92
CA SER A 125 -1.45 -10.19 -4.76
C SER A 125 -0.10 -9.69 -5.24
N MET A 126 0.49 -8.75 -4.50
CA MET A 126 1.87 -8.30 -4.70
C MET A 126 2.72 -8.52 -3.45
N GLU A 127 2.30 -9.46 -2.59
CA GLU A 127 2.98 -9.72 -1.31
C GLU A 127 4.42 -10.18 -1.52
N ALA A 128 4.65 -11.17 -2.39
CA ALA A 128 5.99 -11.64 -2.70
C ALA A 128 6.92 -10.53 -3.24
N GLU A 129 6.41 -9.68 -4.14
CA GLU A 129 7.15 -8.53 -4.69
C GLU A 129 7.46 -7.49 -3.60
N GLY A 130 6.50 -7.20 -2.73
CA GLY A 130 6.71 -6.27 -1.62
C GLY A 130 7.74 -6.78 -0.64
N ILE A 131 7.63 -8.04 -0.22
CA ILE A 131 8.60 -8.68 0.66
C ILE A 131 10.01 -8.67 0.03
N TYR A 132 10.13 -9.00 -1.26
CA TYR A 132 11.40 -8.92 -1.97
C TYR A 132 12.02 -7.51 -1.89
N ARG A 133 11.23 -6.46 -2.19
CA ARG A 133 11.71 -5.07 -2.11
C ARG A 133 12.16 -4.65 -0.71
N LEU A 134 11.45 -5.10 0.32
CA LEU A 134 11.78 -4.83 1.72
C LEU A 134 13.12 -5.48 2.10
N PHE A 135 13.34 -6.75 1.74
CA PHE A 135 14.61 -7.43 1.98
C PHE A 135 15.75 -6.79 1.18
N SER A 136 15.57 -6.53 -0.12
CA SER A 136 16.60 -5.85 -0.93
C SER A 136 16.92 -4.44 -0.45
N ARG A 137 15.98 -3.74 0.21
CA ARG A 137 16.26 -2.48 0.89
C ARG A 137 17.09 -2.70 2.15
N SER A 138 16.78 -3.72 2.93
CA SER A 138 17.54 -4.08 4.13
C SER A 138 18.99 -4.47 3.80
N GLU A 139 19.22 -5.27 2.77
CA GLU A 139 20.56 -5.63 2.28
C GLU A 139 21.36 -4.36 1.93
N ARG A 140 20.75 -3.43 1.19
CA ARG A 140 21.39 -2.15 0.80
C ARG A 140 21.70 -1.24 1.99
N MET A 141 20.84 -1.22 3.01
CA MET A 141 20.99 -0.31 4.16
C MET A 141 21.93 -0.87 5.23
N TYR A 142 21.88 -2.17 5.47
CA TYR A 142 22.53 -2.81 6.61
C TYR A 142 23.59 -3.84 6.23
N ASN A 143 23.76 -4.14 4.93
CA ASN A 143 24.69 -5.14 4.42
C ASN A 143 24.52 -6.51 5.10
N VAL A 144 23.24 -6.92 5.22
CA VAL A 144 22.78 -8.20 5.76
C VAL A 144 22.45 -9.20 4.67
#